data_AF-A0A527YQN3-F1
#
_entry.id   AF-A0A527YQN3-F1
#
_cell.length_a   1.000
_cell.length_b   1.000
_cell.length_c   1.000
_cell.angle_alpha   90.00
_cell.angle_beta   90.00
_cell.angle_gamma   90.00
#
_symmetry.space_group_name_H-M   'P 1'
#
loop_
_entity.id
_entity.type
_entity.pdbx_description
1 polymer ?
#
loop_
_entity_poly.entity_id
_entity_poly.type
_entity_poly.pdbx_seq_one_letter_code
_entity_poly.pdbx_strand_id
1 'polypeptide(L)'
;MVAAVGDIERFSSPEKLVSYFGLNPRVRQSGDKPAYHGRITKQGRAHARSMLVEASWVISGVPGPLRAFFMRIRDKRGKHVAAVATARKLAVIVWHMLTKDEDYIWSRSALLDWKLRKLELTAGYPSHRGGRAKGIRRRLQQQVVARQRARDDRQRRGSLPSLRRYMETAITERALGRRT
;
A
#
# COMPACT_ATOMS: atom_id res chain seq x y z
N MET A 1 -4.79 -6.02 12.90
CA MET A 1 -3.43 -5.68 12.43
C MET A 1 -2.99 -4.29 12.86
N VAL A 2 -3.75 -3.21 12.60
CA VAL A 2 -3.36 -1.85 13.01
C VAL A 2 -3.13 -1.75 14.53
N ALA A 3 -4.01 -2.31 15.35
CA ALA A 3 -3.80 -2.43 16.80
C ALA A 3 -2.54 -3.25 17.19
N ALA A 4 -2.05 -4.11 16.29
CA ALA A 4 -0.83 -4.88 16.53
C ALA A 4 0.45 -4.12 16.14
N VAL A 5 0.33 -3.16 15.23
CA VAL A 5 1.40 -2.32 14.69
C VAL A 5 1.56 -1.05 15.53
N GLY A 6 0.47 -0.47 16.02
CA GLY A 6 0.49 0.86 16.64
C GLY A 6 0.83 1.91 15.58
N ASP A 7 1.70 2.86 15.94
CA ASP A 7 2.27 3.82 15.00
C ASP A 7 3.14 3.11 13.96
N ILE A 8 2.94 3.44 12.67
CA ILE A 8 3.70 2.87 11.57
C ILE A 8 5.08 3.53 11.43
N GLU A 9 5.22 4.79 11.87
CA GLU A 9 6.45 5.58 11.73
C GLU A 9 7.62 5.01 12.54
N ARG A 10 7.32 4.21 13.58
CA ARG A 10 8.34 3.45 14.33
C ARG A 10 9.18 2.50 13.47
N PHE A 11 8.69 2.14 12.28
CA PHE A 11 9.39 1.27 11.34
C PHE A 11 9.98 2.08 10.21
N SER A 12 11.29 2.30 10.25
CA SER A 12 12.04 3.03 9.22
C SER A 12 12.01 2.36 7.84
N SER A 13 11.69 1.06 7.77
CA SER A 13 11.60 0.31 6.53
C SER A 13 10.55 -0.81 6.60
N PRO A 14 9.99 -1.23 5.45
CA PRO A 14 9.03 -2.33 5.42
C PRO A 14 9.66 -3.67 5.85
N GLU A 15 10.97 -3.87 5.67
CA GLU A 15 11.70 -5.05 6.13
C GLU A 15 11.69 -5.16 7.65
N LYS A 16 11.74 -4.03 8.37
CA LYS A 16 11.64 -3.99 9.84
C LYS A 16 10.25 -4.45 10.30
N LEU A 17 9.19 -4.03 9.59
CA LEU A 17 7.83 -4.52 9.88
C LEU A 17 7.70 -6.02 9.61
N VAL A 18 8.24 -6.51 8.49
CA VAL A 18 8.24 -7.95 8.14
C VAL A 18 9.01 -8.76 9.19
N SER A 19 10.15 -8.25 9.66
CA SER A 19 10.96 -8.86 10.72
C SER A 19 10.21 -8.89 12.05
N TYR A 20 9.50 -7.80 12.39
CA TYR A 20 8.66 -7.72 13.59
C TYR A 20 7.49 -8.73 13.58
N PHE A 21 6.98 -9.10 12.41
CA PHE A 21 6.02 -10.18 12.26
C PHE A 21 6.65 -11.57 12.13
N GLY A 22 7.98 -11.67 12.06
CA GLY A 22 8.70 -12.95 11.94
C GLY A 22 8.42 -13.68 10.64
N LEU A 23 8.16 -12.94 9.56
CA LEU A 23 7.86 -13.47 8.22
C LEU A 23 9.11 -13.67 7.36
N ASN A 24 10.28 -13.22 7.82
CA ASN A 24 11.53 -13.44 7.12
C ASN A 24 12.02 -14.89 7.26
N PRO A 25 12.52 -15.52 6.18
CA PRO A 25 13.19 -16.81 6.26
C PRO A 25 14.44 -16.69 7.13
N ARG A 26 14.75 -17.73 7.91
CA ARG A 26 16.01 -17.80 8.64
C ARG A 26 17.13 -18.07 7.65
N VAL A 27 18.12 -17.18 7.61
CA VAL A 27 19.32 -17.36 6.79
C VAL A 27 20.41 -17.99 7.66
N ARG A 28 21.05 -19.06 7.16
CA ARG A 28 22.28 -19.62 7.73
C ARG A 28 23.34 -19.57 6.64
N GLN A 29 24.40 -18.81 6.88
CA GLN A 29 25.57 -18.74 6.01
C GLN A 29 26.79 -19.01 6.90
N SER A 30 27.63 -19.96 6.49
CA SER A 30 28.84 -20.35 7.21
C SER A 30 29.95 -20.61 6.19
N GLY A 31 31.06 -19.89 6.31
CA GLY A 31 32.15 -19.89 5.32
C GLY A 31 31.69 -19.40 3.94
N ASP A 32 32.35 -19.88 2.88
CA ASP A 32 32.08 -19.52 1.47
C ASP A 32 30.86 -20.23 0.86
N LYS A 33 30.07 -20.95 1.66
CA LYS A 33 28.88 -21.64 1.15
C LYS A 33 27.75 -20.63 0.88
N PRO A 34 26.95 -20.84 -0.20
CA PRO A 34 25.78 -20.02 -0.47
C PRO A 34 24.81 -19.97 0.72
N ALA A 35 24.22 -18.81 0.95
CA ALA A 35 23.29 -18.58 2.06
C ALA A 35 22.08 -19.54 1.99
N TYR A 36 21.95 -20.41 3.00
CA TYR A 36 20.83 -21.33 3.11
C TYR A 36 19.62 -20.63 3.75
N HIS A 37 18.50 -20.65 3.04
CA HIS A 37 17.24 -20.06 3.49
C HIS A 37 16.32 -21.16 4.04
N GLY A 38 16.19 -21.21 5.37
CA GLY A 38 15.37 -22.19 6.07
C GLY A 38 13.96 -21.67 6.42
N ARG A 39 13.35 -22.31 7.43
CA ARG A 39 12.05 -21.90 7.98
C ARG A 39 12.05 -20.44 8.44
N ILE A 40 10.87 -19.82 8.46
CA ILE A 40 10.72 -18.46 9.02
C ILE A 40 11.20 -18.40 10.47
N THR A 41 11.70 -17.23 10.88
CA THR A 41 12.24 -17.03 12.23
C THR A 41 11.17 -17.19 13.31
N LYS A 42 9.90 -16.92 13.00
CA LYS A 42 8.75 -16.88 13.92
C LYS A 42 8.91 -15.88 15.09
N GLN A 43 9.93 -15.02 15.03
CA GLN A 43 10.16 -13.96 16.01
C GLN A 43 9.03 -12.93 15.99
N GLY A 44 8.68 -12.33 17.13
CA GLY A 44 7.64 -11.31 17.25
C GLY A 44 6.19 -11.84 17.32
N ARG A 45 5.21 -11.00 16.95
CA ARG A 45 3.79 -11.23 17.29
C ARG A 45 3.13 -12.33 16.46
N ALA A 46 2.90 -13.49 17.08
CA ALA A 46 2.29 -14.66 16.44
C ALA A 46 0.90 -14.37 15.86
N HIS A 47 0.03 -13.64 16.57
CA HIS A 47 -1.31 -13.32 16.08
C HIS A 47 -1.30 -12.53 14.76
N ALA A 48 -0.45 -11.49 14.65
CA ALA A 48 -0.38 -10.69 13.43
C ALA A 48 0.14 -11.52 12.24
N ARG A 49 1.11 -12.40 12.50
CA ARG A 49 1.60 -13.36 11.51
C ARG A 49 0.50 -14.32 11.05
N SER A 50 -0.24 -14.92 11.97
CA SER A 50 -1.36 -15.82 11.63
C SER A 50 -2.40 -15.10 10.78
N MET A 51 -2.81 -13.88 11.15
CA MET A 51 -3.76 -13.10 10.34
C MET A 51 -3.27 -12.84 8.92
N LEU A 52 -1.99 -12.51 8.74
CA LEU A 52 -1.40 -12.29 7.42
C LEU A 52 -1.33 -13.57 6.58
N VAL A 53 -1.03 -14.71 7.22
CA VAL A 53 -1.02 -16.01 6.56
C VAL A 53 -2.44 -16.42 6.15
N GLU A 54 -3.44 -16.26 7.02
CA GLU A 54 -4.84 -16.51 6.68
C GLU A 54 -5.31 -15.61 5.52
N ALA A 55 -4.97 -14.32 5.55
CA ALA A 55 -5.27 -13.41 4.45
C ALA A 55 -4.65 -13.88 3.12
N SER A 56 -3.44 -14.44 3.16
CA SER A 56 -2.77 -14.97 1.98
C SER A 56 -3.50 -16.17 1.36
N TRP A 57 -4.12 -17.03 2.18
CA TRP A 57 -4.94 -18.13 1.70
C TRP A 57 -6.20 -17.62 0.99
N VAL A 58 -6.88 -16.64 1.57
CA VAL A 58 -8.05 -16.01 0.93
C VAL A 58 -7.66 -15.37 -0.42
N ILE A 59 -6.52 -14.70 -0.48
CA ILE A 59 -6.01 -14.08 -1.71
C ILE A 59 -5.77 -15.10 -2.83
N SER A 60 -5.42 -16.34 -2.52
CA SER A 60 -5.24 -17.39 -3.53
C SER A 60 -6.52 -17.66 -4.34
N GLY A 61 -7.69 -17.38 -3.76
CA GLY A 61 -9.00 -17.52 -4.41
C GLY A 61 -9.50 -16.27 -5.14
N VAL A 62 -8.86 -15.11 -4.98
CA VAL A 62 -9.35 -13.82 -5.53
C VAL A 62 -8.52 -13.41 -6.76
N PRO A 63 -9.14 -13.04 -7.89
CA PRO A 63 -8.39 -12.62 -9.07
C PRO A 63 -7.61 -11.32 -8.83
N GLY A 64 -6.31 -11.32 -9.16
CA GLY A 64 -5.45 -10.15 -9.07
C GLY A 64 -3.96 -10.46 -9.05
N PRO A 65 -3.11 -9.42 -8.98
CA PRO A 65 -1.65 -9.57 -9.06
C PRO A 65 -1.06 -10.34 -7.88
N LEU A 66 -1.70 -10.28 -6.70
CA LEU A 66 -1.28 -11.07 -5.54
C LEU A 66 -1.58 -12.56 -5.71
N ARG A 67 -2.68 -12.91 -6.37
CA ARG A 67 -2.95 -14.31 -6.73
C ARG A 67 -1.95 -14.83 -7.73
N ALA A 68 -1.65 -14.05 -8.79
CA ALA A 68 -0.62 -14.43 -9.76
C ALA A 68 0.74 -14.67 -9.07
N PHE A 69 1.10 -13.80 -8.12
CA PHE A 69 2.29 -14.00 -7.30
C PHE A 69 2.23 -15.28 -6.46
N PHE A 70 1.12 -15.54 -5.78
CA PHE A 70 0.91 -16.75 -4.98
C PHE A 70 1.07 -18.02 -5.85
N MET A 71 0.39 -18.09 -6.99
CA MET A 71 0.44 -19.26 -7.88
C MET A 71 1.86 -19.52 -8.38
N ARG A 72 2.56 -18.48 -8.83
CA ARG A 72 3.96 -18.59 -9.29
C ARG A 72 4.90 -19.16 -8.23
N ILE A 73 4.71 -18.80 -6.95
CA ILE A 73 5.54 -19.35 -5.86
C ILE A 73 5.08 -20.77 -5.50
N ARG A 74 3.76 -21.02 -5.49
CA ARG A 74 3.19 -22.33 -5.20
C ARG A 74 3.75 -23.38 -6.15
N ASP A 75 3.78 -23.07 -7.43
CA ASP A 75 4.21 -24.03 -8.46
C ASP A 75 5.72 -24.32 -8.38
N LYS A 76 6.52 -23.42 -7.78
CA LYS A 76 7.98 -23.59 -7.60
C LYS A 76 8.41 -24.18 -6.26
N ARG A 77 7.66 -23.92 -5.18
CA ARG A 77 8.10 -24.16 -3.79
C ARG A 77 7.00 -24.74 -2.89
N GLY A 78 5.80 -24.97 -3.42
CA GLY A 78 4.67 -25.51 -2.67
C GLY A 78 3.79 -24.44 -2.00
N LYS A 79 2.56 -24.86 -1.65
CA LYS A 79 1.49 -23.98 -1.14
C LYS A 79 1.82 -23.25 0.16
N HIS A 80 2.48 -23.91 1.11
CA HIS A 80 2.81 -23.30 2.40
C HIS A 80 3.87 -22.20 2.27
N VAL A 81 4.87 -22.40 1.39
CA VAL A 81 5.88 -21.38 1.10
C VAL A 81 5.24 -20.20 0.37
N ALA A 82 4.31 -20.46 -0.55
CA ALA A 82 3.56 -19.42 -1.25
C ALA A 82 2.72 -18.55 -0.31
N ALA A 83 2.05 -19.15 0.67
CA ALA A 83 1.29 -18.44 1.69
C ALA A 83 2.18 -17.48 2.48
N VAL A 84 3.31 -17.96 3.00
CA VAL A 84 4.27 -17.13 3.75
C VAL A 84 4.87 -16.02 2.88
N ALA A 85 5.27 -16.32 1.64
CA ALA A 85 5.82 -15.33 0.72
C ALA A 85 4.79 -14.23 0.39
N THR A 86 3.53 -14.62 0.24
CA THR A 86 2.43 -13.68 -0.04
C THR A 86 2.10 -12.86 1.21
N ALA A 87 2.11 -13.45 2.41
CA ALA A 87 1.98 -12.74 3.68
C ALA A 87 3.08 -11.69 3.87
N ARG A 88 4.34 -12.00 3.51
CA ARG A 88 5.44 -11.02 3.49
C ARG A 88 5.15 -9.88 2.52
N LYS A 89 4.70 -10.19 1.30
CA LYS A 89 4.35 -9.16 0.30
C LYS A 89 3.19 -8.27 0.77
N LEU A 90 2.20 -8.84 1.44
CA LEU A 90 1.10 -8.09 2.05
C LEU A 90 1.57 -7.14 3.14
N ALA A 91 2.47 -7.58 4.03
CA ALA A 91 3.01 -6.70 5.06
C ALA A 91 3.73 -5.48 4.47
N VAL A 92 4.48 -5.67 3.38
CA VAL A 92 5.14 -4.57 2.66
C VAL A 92 4.12 -3.61 2.04
N ILE A 93 3.06 -4.14 1.41
CA ILE A 93 1.98 -3.31 0.85
C ILE A 93 1.29 -2.52 1.96
N VAL A 94 0.97 -3.16 3.10
CA VAL A 94 0.34 -2.49 4.25
C VAL A 94 1.23 -1.37 4.77
N TRP A 95 2.55 -1.57 4.86
CA TRP A 95 3.48 -0.51 5.26
C TRP A 95 3.41 0.67 4.29
N HIS A 96 3.52 0.44 2.98
CA HIS A 96 3.44 1.53 2.01
C HIS A 96 2.09 2.26 2.00
N MET A 97 0.99 1.54 2.14
CA MET A 97 -0.34 2.14 2.22
C MET A 97 -0.47 3.03 3.46
N LEU A 98 0.02 2.58 4.61
CA LEU A 98 -0.05 3.33 5.86
C LEU A 98 0.92 4.53 5.88
N THR A 99 2.12 4.39 5.32
CA THR A 99 3.11 5.48 5.29
C THR A 99 2.78 6.56 4.25
N LYS A 100 2.22 6.17 3.09
CA LYS A 100 1.93 7.10 1.99
C LYS A 100 0.49 7.62 1.96
N ASP A 101 -0.38 7.09 2.80
CA ASP A 101 -1.83 7.33 2.76
C ASP A 101 -2.42 7.11 1.35
N GLU A 102 -1.92 6.04 0.69
CA GLU A 102 -2.31 5.65 -0.66
C GLU A 102 -3.10 4.35 -0.64
N ASP A 103 -4.22 4.34 -1.37
CA ASP A 103 -5.03 3.16 -1.54
C ASP A 103 -4.34 2.13 -2.44
N TYR A 104 -4.61 0.86 -2.17
CA TYR A 104 -4.16 -0.21 -3.03
C TYR A 104 -4.85 -0.12 -4.41
N ILE A 105 -4.06 0.00 -5.47
CA ILE A 105 -4.53 0.24 -6.85
C ILE A 105 -5.49 -0.87 -7.33
N TRP A 106 -5.26 -2.11 -6.93
CA TRP A 106 -6.12 -3.24 -7.31
C TRP A 106 -7.27 -3.48 -6.30
N SER A 107 -7.65 -2.45 -5.55
CA SER A 107 -8.83 -2.50 -4.69
C SER A 107 -10.10 -2.39 -5.53
N ARG A 108 -11.09 -3.25 -5.23
CA ARG A 108 -12.44 -3.10 -5.79
C ARG A 108 -13.16 -2.05 -4.95
N SER A 109 -13.15 -0.80 -5.40
CA SER A 109 -13.76 0.35 -4.68
C SER A 109 -15.18 0.06 -4.20
N ALA A 110 -16.03 -0.56 -5.02
CA ALA A 110 -17.40 -0.93 -4.62
C ALA A 110 -17.48 -1.90 -3.44
N LEU A 111 -16.56 -2.87 -3.33
CA LEU A 111 -16.52 -3.80 -2.19
C LEU A 111 -15.94 -3.12 -0.94
N LEU A 112 -14.98 -2.21 -1.13
CA LEU A 112 -14.42 -1.41 -0.05
C LEU A 112 -15.51 -0.51 0.54
N ASP A 113 -16.26 0.20 -0.29
CA ASP A 113 -17.36 1.08 0.12
C ASP A 113 -18.42 0.31 0.91
N TRP A 114 -18.83 -0.88 0.45
CA TRP A 114 -19.77 -1.72 1.21
C TRP A 114 -19.20 -2.14 2.58
N LYS A 115 -17.91 -2.50 2.64
CA LYS A 115 -17.27 -2.95 3.87
C LYS A 115 -17.09 -1.79 4.87
N LEU A 116 -16.66 -0.63 4.39
CA LEU A 116 -16.59 0.61 5.17
C LEU A 116 -17.98 0.96 5.69
N ARG A 117 -18.99 0.89 4.83
CA ARG A 117 -20.37 1.17 5.23
C ARG A 117 -20.87 0.22 6.31
N LYS A 118 -20.53 -1.06 6.22
CA LYS A 118 -20.85 -2.04 7.26
C LYS A 118 -20.17 -1.70 8.59
N LEU A 119 -18.90 -1.27 8.55
CA LEU A 119 -18.16 -0.84 9.74
C LEU A 119 -18.76 0.42 10.37
N GLU A 120 -19.13 1.42 9.56
CA GLU A 120 -19.82 2.63 10.03
C GLU A 120 -21.10 2.28 10.79
N LEU A 121 -21.93 1.40 10.22
CA LEU A 121 -23.17 0.95 10.87
C LEU A 121 -22.90 0.23 12.19
N THR A 122 -21.88 -0.65 12.24
CA THR A 122 -21.47 -1.30 13.49
C THR A 122 -20.93 -0.31 14.52
N ALA A 123 -20.29 0.77 14.08
CA ALA A 123 -19.77 1.83 14.93
C ALA A 123 -20.84 2.86 15.37
N GLY A 124 -22.12 2.64 15.04
CA GLY A 124 -23.23 3.49 15.47
C GLY A 124 -23.52 4.69 14.57
N TYR A 125 -22.89 4.78 13.40
CA TYR A 125 -23.21 5.84 12.43
C TYR A 125 -24.62 5.67 11.85
N PRO A 126 -25.33 6.77 11.54
CA PRO A 126 -26.72 6.70 11.10
C PRO A 126 -26.87 5.92 9.80
N SER A 127 -27.91 5.07 9.77
CA SER A 127 -28.33 4.35 8.57
C SER A 127 -29.01 5.30 7.59
N HIS A 128 -28.46 5.49 6.39
CA HIS A 128 -29.06 6.28 5.32
C HIS A 128 -30.12 5.51 4.51
N ARG A 129 -30.70 4.41 5.05
CA ARG A 129 -31.78 3.68 4.36
C ARG A 129 -33.03 4.58 4.26
N GLY A 130 -33.56 4.74 3.06
CA GLY A 130 -34.89 5.29 2.83
C GLY A 130 -34.99 6.77 2.44
N GLY A 131 -33.88 7.49 2.22
CA GLY A 131 -33.93 8.86 1.73
C GLY A 131 -34.06 8.93 0.21
N ARG A 132 -35.11 9.57 -0.32
CA ARG A 132 -35.18 10.07 -1.71
C ARG A 132 -34.12 11.16 -1.92
N ALA A 133 -32.84 10.80 -1.88
CA ALA A 133 -31.74 11.70 -2.20
C ALA A 133 -31.10 11.24 -3.50
N LYS A 134 -31.31 12.01 -4.57
CA LYS A 134 -30.68 11.81 -5.88
C LYS A 134 -29.16 11.63 -5.72
N GLY A 135 -28.70 10.42 -5.98
CA GLY A 135 -27.34 10.14 -6.48
C GLY A 135 -26.19 10.27 -5.48
N ILE A 136 -26.10 9.33 -4.51
CA ILE A 136 -24.86 9.06 -3.76
C ILE A 136 -23.67 8.84 -4.72
N ARG A 137 -23.94 8.24 -5.89
CA ARG A 137 -22.95 8.05 -6.97
C ARG A 137 -22.33 9.38 -7.43
N ARG A 138 -23.13 10.45 -7.55
CA ARG A 138 -22.65 11.77 -7.99
C ARG A 138 -21.78 12.43 -6.92
N ARG A 139 -22.13 12.27 -5.64
CA ARG A 139 -21.37 12.84 -4.51
C ARG A 139 -20.05 12.11 -4.27
N LEU A 140 -20.04 10.77 -4.33
CA LEU A 140 -18.80 9.98 -4.26
C LEU A 140 -17.90 10.26 -5.46
N GLN A 141 -18.47 10.36 -6.66
CA GLN A 141 -17.73 10.69 -7.87
C GLN A 141 -17.19 12.13 -7.81
N GLN A 142 -17.94 13.09 -7.24
CA GLN A 142 -17.46 14.44 -6.96
C GLN A 142 -16.36 14.47 -5.88
N GLN A 143 -16.44 13.65 -4.84
CA GLN A 143 -15.41 13.54 -3.79
C GLN A 143 -14.13 12.87 -4.30
N VAL A 144 -14.24 11.84 -5.13
CA VAL A 144 -13.10 11.20 -5.80
C VAL A 144 -12.44 12.19 -6.77
N VAL A 145 -13.23 12.90 -7.58
CA VAL A 145 -12.72 13.95 -8.48
C VAL A 145 -12.11 15.13 -7.69
N ALA A 146 -12.68 15.52 -6.56
CA ALA A 146 -12.13 16.58 -5.71
C ALA A 146 -10.82 16.15 -5.02
N ARG A 147 -10.72 14.89 -4.58
CA ARG A 147 -9.48 14.30 -4.05
C ARG A 147 -8.41 14.16 -5.13
N GLN A 148 -8.79 13.76 -6.35
CA GLN A 148 -7.87 13.73 -7.50
C GLN A 148 -7.39 15.13 -7.87
N ARG A 149 -8.28 16.14 -7.92
CA ARG A 149 -7.91 17.54 -8.16
C ARG A 149 -6.99 18.12 -7.08
N ALA A 150 -7.24 17.80 -5.81
CA ALA A 150 -6.37 18.21 -4.71
C ALA A 150 -4.98 17.53 -4.77
N ARG A 151 -4.91 16.30 -5.29
CA ARG A 151 -3.65 15.60 -5.59
C ARG A 151 -2.93 16.24 -6.77
N ASP A 152 -3.63 16.53 -7.86
CA ASP A 152 -3.10 17.24 -9.02
C ASP A 152 -2.61 18.64 -8.64
N ASP A 153 -3.31 19.36 -7.75
CA ASP A 153 -2.89 20.67 -7.26
C ASP A 153 -1.65 20.60 -6.35
N ARG A 154 -1.50 19.56 -5.54
CA ARG A 154 -0.26 19.30 -4.78
C ARG A 154 0.89 18.94 -5.73
N GLN A 155 0.62 18.16 -6.77
CA GLN A 155 1.60 17.75 -7.77
C GLN A 155 2.04 18.93 -8.66
N ARG A 156 1.10 19.83 -9.02
CA ARG A 156 1.36 21.11 -9.69
C ARG A 156 2.14 22.08 -8.81
N ARG A 157 1.85 22.16 -7.50
CA ARG A 157 2.65 22.96 -6.54
C ARG A 157 4.06 22.40 -6.35
N GLY A 158 4.26 21.09 -6.52
CA GLY A 158 5.58 20.45 -6.52
C GLY A 158 6.33 20.51 -7.85
N SER A 159 5.68 20.89 -8.97
CA SER A 159 6.27 20.84 -10.32
C SER A 159 6.28 22.16 -11.08
N LEU A 160 6.10 23.31 -10.43
CA LEU A 160 6.38 24.59 -11.09
C LEU A 160 7.87 24.92 -10.89
N PRO A 161 8.70 24.96 -11.95
CA PRO A 161 9.81 25.90 -11.93
C PRO A 161 9.15 27.26 -11.69
N SER A 162 9.45 27.89 -10.55
CA SER A 162 8.89 29.18 -10.17
C SER A 162 8.83 30.08 -11.41
N LEU A 163 7.69 30.72 -11.70
CA LEU A 163 7.56 31.70 -12.79
C LEU A 163 8.71 32.73 -12.76
N ARG A 164 9.23 32.98 -11.55
CA ARG A 164 10.44 33.74 -11.25
C ARG A 164 11.70 33.21 -11.94
N ARG A 165 11.96 31.91 -11.93
CA ARG A 165 13.12 31.25 -12.57
C ARG A 165 12.99 31.21 -14.10
N TYR A 166 11.77 31.08 -14.64
CA TYR A 166 11.51 31.18 -16.10
C TYR A 166 11.68 32.63 -16.60
N MET A 167 11.30 33.63 -15.80
CA MET A 167 11.54 35.03 -16.11
C MET A 167 13.00 35.45 -15.88
N GLU A 168 13.68 34.93 -14.86
CA GLU A 168 15.11 35.17 -14.60
C GLU A 168 15.98 34.61 -15.74
N THR A 169 15.70 33.41 -16.27
CA THR A 169 16.43 32.88 -17.44
C THR A 169 16.12 33.67 -18.72
N ALA A 170 14.87 34.08 -18.95
CA ALA A 170 14.50 34.88 -20.13
C ALA A 170 15.10 36.30 -20.12
N ILE A 171 15.30 36.89 -18.94
CA ILE A 171 15.99 38.19 -18.77
C ILE A 171 17.50 38.02 -18.97
N THR A 172 18.07 36.92 -18.50
CA THR A 172 19.51 36.64 -18.61
C THR A 172 19.91 36.26 -20.05
N GLU A 173 19.08 35.50 -20.77
CA GLU A 173 19.28 35.20 -22.19
C GLU A 173 19.13 36.44 -23.09
N ARG A 174 18.22 37.37 -22.77
CA ARG A 174 18.12 38.67 -23.46
C ARG A 174 19.31 39.59 -23.18
N ALA A 175 19.95 39.49 -22.02
CA ALA A 175 21.12 40.29 -21.66
C ALA A 175 22.42 39.76 -22.30
N LEU A 176 22.51 38.46 -22.59
CA LEU A 176 23.67 37.82 -23.21
C LEU A 176 23.65 37.83 -24.75
N GLY A 177 22.53 38.19 -25.38
CA GLY A 177 22.38 38.30 -26.84
C GLY A 177 22.86 39.61 -27.49
N ARG A 178 23.70 40.41 -26.82
CA ARG A 178 24.35 41.62 -27.37
C ARG A 178 25.87 41.55 -27.26
N ARG A 179 26.48 40.49 -27.78
CA ARG A 179 27.89 40.51 -28.22
C ARG A 179 28.08 39.51 -29.37
N THR A 180 27.77 39.99 -30.57
CA THR A 180 28.54 39.89 -31.82
C THR A 180 27.80 40.69 -32.86
#